data_AF-A0A6C1QNV3-F1
#
_entry.id   AF-A0A6C1QNV3-F1
#
_cell.length_a   1.000
_cell.length_b   1.000
_cell.length_c   1.000
_cell.angle_alpha   90.00
_cell.angle_beta   90.00
_cell.angle_gamma   90.00
#
_symmetry.space_group_name_H-M   'P 1'
#
loop_
_entity.id
_entity.type
_entity.pdbx_description
1 polymer ?
#
loop_
_entity_poly.entity_id
_entity_poly.type
_entity_poly.pdbx_seq_one_letter_code
_entity_poly.pdbx_strand_id
1 'polypeptide(L)'
;MRKVKLGLILALSLVLVLLVVQNTSPVRGRFLWYSAEVPAILLLVLTAAGGFILGLLVALFYQRDKKPVPHSEYTERTYRG
;
A
#
# COMPACT_ATOMS: atom_id res chain seq x y z
N MET A 1 28.61 0.00 3.40
CA MET A 1 27.22 -0.47 3.60
C MET A 1 26.18 0.27 2.75
N ARG A 2 26.14 1.61 2.70
CA ARG A 2 25.14 2.37 1.92
C ARG A 2 25.16 2.10 0.40
N LYS A 3 26.36 2.02 -0.20
CA LYS A 3 26.54 1.67 -1.62
C LYS A 3 26.08 0.24 -1.95
N VAL A 4 26.32 -0.70 -1.03
CA VAL A 4 25.86 -2.10 -1.16
C VAL A 4 24.34 -2.19 -1.07
N LYS A 5 23.72 -1.48 -0.10
CA LYS A 5 22.25 -1.39 -0.02
C LYS A 5 21.64 -0.78 -1.29
N LEU A 6 22.23 0.29 -1.82
CA LEU A 6 21.78 0.91 -3.07
C LEU A 6 21.93 -0.05 -4.25
N GLY A 7 23.06 -0.74 -4.37
CA GLY A 7 23.27 -1.75 -5.42
C GLY A 7 22.26 -2.91 -5.32
N LEU A 8 21.97 -3.38 -4.11
CA LEU A 8 20.98 -4.43 -3.88
C LEU A 8 19.56 -3.97 -4.26
N ILE A 9 19.17 -2.76 -3.87
CA ILE A 9 17.87 -2.19 -4.25
C ILE A 9 17.77 -2.08 -5.78
N LEU A 10 18.82 -1.58 -6.44
CA LEU A 10 18.84 -1.45 -7.89
C LEU A 10 18.71 -2.80 -8.59
N ALA A 11 19.43 -3.82 -8.09
CA ALA A 11 19.36 -5.18 -8.62
C ALA A 11 17.96 -5.78 -8.42
N LEU A 12 17.35 -5.62 -7.24
CA LEU A 12 15.98 -6.08 -6.98
C LEU A 12 14.97 -5.40 -7.91
N SER A 13 15.10 -4.08 -8.09
CA SER A 13 14.25 -3.31 -9.00
C SER A 13 14.39 -3.81 -10.43
N LEU A 14 15.62 -4.10 -10.89
CA LEU A 14 15.86 -4.62 -12.23
C LEU A 14 15.24 -6.01 -12.41
N VAL A 15 15.42 -6.92 -11.45
CA VAL A 15 14.81 -8.25 -11.47
C VAL A 15 13.28 -8.14 -11.53
N LEU A 16 12.69 -7.25 -10.74
CA LEU A 16 11.25 -7.02 -10.75
C LEU A 16 10.76 -6.54 -12.13
N VAL A 17 11.46 -5.58 -12.74
CA VAL A 17 11.14 -5.09 -14.10
C VAL A 17 11.24 -6.22 -15.13
N LEU A 18 12.27 -7.07 -15.02
CA LEU A 18 12.42 -8.22 -15.92
C LEU A 18 11.27 -9.21 -15.75
N LEU A 19 10.87 -9.53 -14.52
CA LEU A 19 9.71 -10.39 -14.26
C LEU A 19 8.44 -9.80 -14.86
N VAL A 20 8.22 -8.49 -14.71
CA VAL A 20 7.09 -7.77 -15.31
C VAL A 20 7.08 -7.93 -16.83
N VAL A 21 8.19 -7.60 -17.50
CA VAL A 21 8.30 -7.61 -18.96
C VAL A 21 8.19 -9.03 -19.52
N GLN A 22 8.81 -10.01 -18.85
CA GLN A 22 8.75 -11.41 -19.26
C GLN A 22 7.36 -12.03 -19.06
N ASN A 23 6.57 -11.54 -18.11
CA ASN A 23 5.22 -12.04 -17.81
C ASN A 23 4.12 -11.16 -18.44
N THR A 24 4.37 -10.63 -19.66
CA THR A 24 3.41 -9.83 -20.43
C THR A 24 2.45 -10.64 -21.30
N SER A 25 2.41 -11.97 -21.12
CA SER A 25 1.45 -12.83 -21.82
C SER A 25 0.01 -12.33 -21.62
N PRO A 26 -0.74 -12.11 -22.71
CA PRO A 26 -2.10 -11.58 -22.62
C PRO A 26 -3.01 -12.62 -21.95
N VAL A 27 -3.79 -12.18 -20.97
CA VAL A 27 -4.85 -12.98 -20.35
C VAL A 27 -6.20 -12.40 -20.70
N ARG A 28 -7.19 -13.27 -20.85
CA ARG A 28 -8.55 -12.86 -21.18
C ARG A 28 -9.27 -12.37 -19.92
N GLY A 29 -9.32 -11.06 -19.73
CA GLY A 29 -10.07 -10.41 -18.66
C GLY A 29 -11.55 -10.29 -19.03
N ARG A 30 -12.43 -10.70 -18.12
CA ARG A 30 -13.87 -10.45 -18.20
C ARG A 30 -14.31 -9.64 -16.99
N PHE A 31 -14.73 -8.41 -17.27
CA PHE A 31 -15.43 -7.53 -16.36
C PHE A 31 -16.93 -7.60 -16.62
N LEU A 32 -17.71 -7.01 -15.71
CA LEU A 32 -19.18 -7.09 -15.74
C LEU A 32 -19.80 -6.60 -17.06
N TRP A 33 -19.21 -5.57 -17.67
CA TRP A 33 -19.69 -4.94 -18.91
C TRP A 33 -18.64 -4.92 -20.03
N TYR A 34 -17.50 -5.57 -19.84
CA TYR A 34 -16.36 -5.44 -20.76
C TYR A 34 -15.49 -6.69 -20.77
N SER A 35 -14.98 -7.07 -21.93
CA SER A 35 -14.01 -8.16 -22.06
C SER A 35 -12.86 -7.73 -22.96
N ALA A 36 -11.63 -7.94 -22.51
CA ALA A 36 -10.44 -7.61 -23.28
C ALA A 36 -9.29 -8.57 -22.94
N GLU A 37 -8.37 -8.71 -23.89
CA GLU A 37 -7.09 -9.36 -23.65
C GLU A 37 -6.10 -8.32 -23.16
N VAL A 38 -5.72 -8.45 -21.89
CA VAL A 38 -4.81 -7.52 -21.22
C VAL A 38 -3.70 -8.32 -20.54
N PRO A 39 -2.45 -7.84 -20.55
CA PRO A 39 -1.39 -8.44 -19.75
C PRO A 39 -1.78 -8.47 -18.27
N ALA A 40 -1.59 -9.62 -17.61
CA ALA A 40 -1.96 -9.78 -16.20
C ALA A 40 -1.25 -8.76 -15.29
N ILE A 41 -0.05 -8.34 -15.66
CA ILE A 41 0.71 -7.36 -14.89
C ILE A 41 0.07 -5.97 -14.85
N LEU A 42 -0.63 -5.56 -15.92
CA LEU A 42 -1.38 -4.30 -15.93
C LEU A 42 -2.49 -4.35 -14.88
N LEU A 43 -3.20 -5.48 -14.80
CA LEU A 43 -4.23 -5.68 -13.78
C LEU A 43 -3.65 -5.66 -12.37
N LEU A 44 -2.52 -6.33 -12.14
CA LEU A 44 -1.85 -6.35 -10.84
C LEU A 44 -1.37 -4.96 -10.41
N VAL A 45 -0.74 -4.20 -11.31
CA VAL A 45 -0.26 -2.84 -11.00
C VAL A 45 -1.45 -1.91 -10.72
N LEU A 46 -2.50 -1.94 -11.55
CA LEU A 46 -3.68 -1.11 -11.37
C LEU A 46 -4.42 -1.43 -10.06
N THR A 47 -4.60 -2.71 -9.74
CA THR A 47 -5.26 -3.14 -8.50
C THR A 47 -4.43 -2.82 -7.27
N ALA A 48 -3.10 -3.06 -7.30
CA ALA A 48 -2.21 -2.71 -6.20
C ALA A 48 -2.16 -1.19 -5.96
N ALA A 49 -2.01 -0.39 -7.02
CA ALA A 49 -2.01 1.06 -6.92
C ALA A 49 -3.36 1.59 -6.41
N GLY A 50 -4.47 1.09 -6.94
CA GLY A 50 -5.81 1.46 -6.48
C GLY A 50 -6.03 1.11 -5.01
N GLY A 51 -5.69 -0.11 -4.59
CA GLY A 51 -5.78 -0.54 -3.20
C GLY A 51 -4.88 0.29 -2.26
N PHE A 52 -3.65 0.60 -2.68
CA PHE A 52 -2.74 1.45 -1.91
C PHE A 52 -3.27 2.88 -1.73
N ILE A 53 -3.75 3.51 -2.81
CA ILE A 53 -4.32 4.86 -2.77
C ILE A 53 -5.54 4.86 -1.84
N LEU A 54 -6.46 3.90 -1.98
CA LEU A 54 -7.61 3.79 -1.09
C LEU A 54 -7.21 3.60 0.38
N GLY A 55 -6.24 2.72 0.65
CA GLY A 55 -5.71 2.51 1.99
C GLY A 55 -5.09 3.78 2.58
N LEU A 56 -4.35 4.54 1.77
CA LEU A 56 -3.77 5.82 2.17
C LEU A 56 -4.86 6.85 2.48
N LEU A 57 -5.90 6.96 1.64
CA LEU A 57 -7.03 7.85 1.89
C LEU A 57 -7.75 7.49 3.20
N VAL A 58 -7.99 6.21 3.47
CA VAL A 58 -8.56 5.75 4.74
C VAL A 58 -7.66 6.13 5.91
N ALA A 59 -6.35 5.89 5.82
CA ALA A 59 -5.42 6.23 6.89
C ALA A 59 -5.36 7.75 7.19
N LEU A 60 -5.48 8.58 6.15
CA LEU A 60 -5.47 10.03 6.29
C LEU A 60 -6.79 10.58 6.85
N PHE A 61 -7.93 10.09 6.37
CA PHE A 61 -9.25 10.61 6.77
C PHE A 61 -9.82 9.94 8.02
N TYR A 62 -9.33 8.76 8.41
CA TYR A 62 -9.82 7.99 9.54
C TYR A 62 -8.87 8.04 10.75
N GLN A 63 -8.12 9.14 10.91
CA GLN A 63 -7.44 9.41 12.18
C GLN A 63 -8.51 9.65 13.26
N ARG A 64 -8.74 8.63 14.10
CA ARG A 64 -9.49 8.80 15.35
C ARG A 64 -8.85 9.92 16.14
N ASP A 65 -9.61 10.98 16.41
CA ASP A 65 -9.28 11.96 17.43
C ASP A 65 -8.97 11.22 18.73
N LYS A 66 -7.68 11.04 19.02
CA LYS A 66 -7.25 10.69 20.36
C LYS A 66 -7.50 11.95 21.19
N LYS A 67 -8.73 12.11 21.69
CA LYS A 67 -9.01 13.16 22.67
C LYS A 67 -7.96 13.04 23.77
N PRO A 68 -7.12 14.06 23.99
CA PRO A 68 -6.20 14.03 25.11
C PRO A 68 -7.04 13.88 26.37
N VAL A 69 -6.73 12.86 27.17
CA VAL A 69 -7.36 12.66 28.48
C VAL A 69 -7.11 13.95 29.28
N PRO A 70 -8.16 14.68 29.70
CA PRO A 70 -7.99 15.94 30.41
C PRO A 70 -7.13 15.74 31.65
N HIS A 71 -6.20 16.67 31.90
CA HIS A 71 -5.26 16.56 33.02
C HIS A 71 -5.98 16.48 34.39
N SER A 72 -7.22 16.97 34.48
CA SER A 72 -8.09 16.85 35.65
C SER A 72 -8.43 15.41 36.04
N GLU A 73 -8.41 14.47 35.08
CA GLU A 73 -8.72 13.05 35.33
C GLU A 73 -7.53 12.28 35.94
N TYR A 74 -6.30 12.80 35.78
CA TYR A 74 -5.10 12.24 36.41
C TYR A 74 -5.00 12.60 37.88
N THR A 75 -5.34 13.85 38.21
CA THR A 75 -5.37 14.34 39.59
C THR A 75 -6.41 13.57 40.40
N GLU A 76 -7.63 13.40 39.87
CA GLU A 76 -8.68 12.69 40.60
C GLU A 76 -8.34 11.21 40.89
N ARG A 77 -7.65 10.52 39.97
CA ARG A 77 -7.24 9.12 40.18
C ARG A 77 -6.11 8.95 41.19
N THR A 78 -5.30 9.99 41.39
CA THR A 78 -4.13 9.94 42.29
C THR A 78 -4.51 10.24 43.74
N TYR A 79 -5.55 11.05 43.98
CA TYR A 79 -5.98 11.44 45.34
C TYR A 79 -7.12 10.59 45.91
N ARG A 80 -7.60 9.57 45.17
CA ARG A 80 -8.67 8.65 45.59
C ARG A 80 -8.17 7.23 45.94
N GLY A 81 -6.86 7.01 45.94
CA GLY A 81 -6.20 5.74 46.29
C GLY A 81 -5.71 5.71 47.73
#